data_AF-A0A944BSB5-F1
#
_entry.id   AF-A0A944BSB5-F1
#
_cell.length_a   1.000
_cell.length_b   1.000
_cell.length_c   1.000
_cell.angle_alpha   90.00
_cell.angle_beta   90.00
_cell.angle_gamma   90.00
#
_symmetry.space_group_name_H-M   'P 1'
#
loop_
_entity.id
_entity.type
_entity.pdbx_description
1 polymer ?
#
loop_
_entity_poly.entity_id
_entity_poly.type
_entity_poly.pdbx_seq_one_letter_code
_entity_poly.pdbx_strand_id
1 'polypeptide(L)'
;SPILCFTCEEIYNSLEILSRKESIALEDYPVLGEIDLQLEKEYQTLLALRGHINTALEPLRKGQVIGSSSEASVAYLPVLEEEKELVNKLGEGEVARACILSSFSLASETKVEKHNGHRCDRCWNYFEEVEEDSEGNHLCHRCSNAVKHFVMEHPEHE
;
A
#
# COMPACT_ATOMS: atom_id res chain seq x y z
N SER A 1 -7.18 -14.76 25.81
CA SER A 1 -8.24 -14.09 25.01
C SER A 1 -9.59 -14.17 25.72
N PRO A 2 -10.22 -13.04 26.15
CA PRO A 2 -11.42 -13.08 26.98
C PRO A 2 -12.77 -12.90 26.24
N ILE A 3 -12.77 -12.45 24.98
CA ILE A 3 -14.02 -12.11 24.24
C ILE A 3 -14.32 -13.15 23.16
N LEU A 4 -13.42 -13.31 22.19
CA LEU A 4 -13.60 -14.21 21.06
C LEU A 4 -12.82 -15.51 21.29
N CYS A 5 -13.09 -16.21 22.40
CA CYS A 5 -12.26 -17.31 22.89
C CYS A 5 -11.99 -18.38 21.82
N PHE A 6 -13.04 -18.89 21.15
CA PHE A 6 -12.91 -19.91 20.11
C PHE A 6 -12.18 -19.39 18.86
N THR A 7 -12.58 -18.23 18.34
CA THR A 7 -11.93 -17.63 17.16
C THR A 7 -10.46 -17.30 17.40
N CYS A 8 -10.13 -16.78 18.58
CA CYS A 8 -8.74 -16.52 18.94
C CYS A 8 -7.93 -17.81 19.08
N GLU A 9 -8.54 -18.90 19.59
CA GLU A 9 -7.90 -20.21 19.67
C GLU A 9 -7.62 -20.78 18.27
N GLU A 10 -8.56 -20.67 17.34
CA GLU A 10 -8.38 -21.08 15.94
C GLU A 10 -7.26 -20.28 15.25
N ILE A 11 -7.29 -18.95 15.39
CA ILE A 11 -6.24 -18.06 14.86
C ILE A 11 -4.89 -18.46 15.46
N TYR A 12 -4.82 -18.56 16.79
CA TYR A 12 -3.58 -18.89 17.49
C TYR A 12 -2.99 -20.22 17.03
N ASN A 13 -3.84 -21.24 16.82
CA ASN A 13 -3.41 -22.53 16.30
C ASN A 13 -2.88 -22.46 14.87
N SER A 14 -3.40 -21.56 14.03
CA SER A 14 -2.92 -21.34 12.66
C SER A 14 -1.61 -20.55 12.55
N LEU A 15 -1.17 -19.88 13.63
CA LEU A 15 0.04 -19.06 13.63
C LEU A 15 1.28 -19.88 14.00
N GLU A 16 2.37 -19.70 13.25
CA GLU A 16 3.69 -20.26 13.52
C GLU A 16 4.44 -19.41 14.57
N ILE A 17 4.01 -19.50 15.82
CA ILE A 17 4.62 -18.76 16.93
C ILE A 17 5.70 -19.61 17.59
N LEU A 18 6.94 -19.12 17.62
CA LEU A 18 8.02 -19.73 18.38
C LEU A 18 7.70 -19.67 19.88
N SER A 19 7.87 -20.81 20.58
CA SER A 19 7.71 -20.91 22.04
C SER A 19 6.30 -20.58 22.55
N ARG A 20 5.27 -20.84 21.75
CA ARG A 20 3.86 -20.63 22.11
C ARG A 20 3.39 -21.58 23.21
N LYS A 21 2.51 -21.11 24.10
CA LYS A 21 1.78 -21.98 25.04
C LYS A 21 0.74 -22.84 24.28
N GLU A 22 0.12 -23.79 24.98
CA GLU A 22 -0.87 -24.69 24.36
C GLU A 22 -2.12 -23.96 23.85
N SER A 23 -2.51 -22.88 24.52
CA SER A 23 -3.70 -22.09 24.20
C SER A 23 -3.43 -20.61 24.43
N ILE A 24 -4.06 -19.75 23.60
CA ILE A 24 -4.05 -18.30 23.77
C ILE A 24 -4.72 -17.84 25.08
N ALA A 25 -5.50 -18.71 25.73
CA ALA A 25 -6.05 -18.45 27.06
C ALA A 25 -4.98 -18.52 28.15
N LEU A 26 -3.87 -19.21 27.91
CA LEU A 26 -2.75 -19.37 28.83
C LEU A 26 -1.67 -18.30 28.62
N GLU A 27 -1.67 -17.63 27.48
CA GLU A 27 -0.71 -16.56 27.20
C GLU A 27 -0.93 -15.36 28.11
N ASP A 28 0.19 -14.73 28.47
CA ASP A 28 0.16 -13.49 29.22
C ASP A 28 -0.27 -12.34 28.30
N TYR A 29 -0.86 -11.29 28.88
CA TYR A 29 -1.13 -10.09 28.11
C TYR A 29 0.19 -9.48 27.63
N PRO A 30 0.22 -8.91 26.41
CA PRO A 30 1.43 -8.26 25.90
C PRO A 30 1.81 -7.09 26.81
N VAL A 31 3.10 -6.96 27.09
CA VAL A 31 3.64 -5.77 27.76
C VAL A 31 3.70 -4.65 26.72
N LEU A 32 2.93 -3.60 26.94
CA LEU A 32 2.91 -2.44 26.06
C LEU A 32 4.13 -1.55 26.33
N GLY A 33 4.79 -1.12 25.25
CA GLY A 33 5.86 -0.12 25.31
C GLY A 33 5.33 1.31 25.35
N GLU A 34 6.24 2.28 25.34
CA GLU A 34 5.88 3.70 25.20
C GLU A 34 5.39 4.01 23.77
N ILE A 35 4.44 4.94 23.67
CA ILE A 35 3.90 5.40 22.39
C ILE A 35 4.77 6.54 21.88
N ASP A 36 5.25 6.41 20.64
CA ASP A 36 5.90 7.52 19.93
C ASP A 36 4.83 8.51 19.42
N LEU A 37 4.62 9.57 20.20
CA LEU A 37 3.63 10.62 19.89
C LEU A 37 3.95 11.40 18.61
N GLN A 38 5.24 11.48 18.24
CA GLN A 38 5.64 12.14 17.00
C GLN A 38 5.26 11.27 15.80
N LEU A 39 5.53 9.96 15.89
CA LEU A 39 5.09 9.00 14.87
C LEU A 39 3.57 8.93 14.77
N GLU A 40 2.86 8.95 15.90
CA GLU A 40 1.39 9.01 15.90
C GLU A 40 0.88 10.24 15.14
N LYS A 41 1.45 11.43 15.40
CA LYS A 41 1.09 12.65 14.69
C LYS A 41 1.35 12.53 13.18
N GLU A 42 2.49 11.97 12.78
CA GLU A 42 2.82 11.75 11.36
C GLU A 42 1.81 10.82 10.67
N TYR A 43 1.38 9.76 11.36
CA TYR A 43 0.33 8.86 10.85
C TYR A 43 -1.03 9.57 10.74
N GLN A 44 -1.39 10.42 11.69
CA GLN A 44 -2.62 11.22 11.60
C GLN A 44 -2.58 12.17 10.39
N THR A 45 -1.44 12.81 10.13
CA THR A 45 -1.25 13.63 8.92
C THR A 45 -1.35 12.79 7.65
N LEU A 46 -0.75 11.59 7.62
CA LEU A 46 -0.86 10.68 6.47
C LEU A 46 -2.32 10.25 6.21
N LEU A 47 -3.07 9.96 7.26
CA LEU A 47 -4.49 9.58 7.16
C LEU A 47 -5.35 10.75 6.67
N ALA A 48 -5.09 11.98 7.13
CA ALA A 48 -5.76 13.18 6.67
C ALA A 48 -5.50 13.43 5.17
N LEU A 49 -4.22 13.40 4.76
CA LEU A 49 -3.80 13.51 3.36
C LEU A 49 -4.49 12.45 2.49
N ARG A 50 -4.50 11.19 2.94
CA ARG A 50 -5.20 10.10 2.23
C ARG A 50 -6.71 10.36 2.13
N GLY A 51 -7.32 10.96 3.15
CA GLY A 51 -8.70 11.42 3.13
C GLY A 51 -8.97 12.48 2.07
N HIS A 52 -8.09 13.49 1.96
CA HIS A 52 -8.16 14.52 0.93
C HIS A 52 -8.05 13.93 -0.48
N ILE A 53 -7.08 13.05 -0.72
CA ILE A 53 -6.89 12.36 -2.01
C ILE A 53 -8.12 11.51 -2.36
N ASN A 54 -8.62 10.70 -1.43
CA ASN A 54 -9.79 9.87 -1.68
C ASN A 54 -11.01 10.72 -2.07
N THR A 55 -11.21 11.86 -1.39
CA THR A 55 -12.27 12.81 -1.73
C THR A 55 -12.09 13.37 -3.14
N ALA A 56 -10.85 13.70 -3.53
CA ALA A 56 -10.54 14.18 -4.87
C ALA A 56 -10.78 13.13 -5.96
N LEU A 57 -10.63 11.83 -5.66
CA LEU A 57 -10.87 10.72 -6.60
C LEU A 57 -12.36 10.41 -6.83
N GLU A 58 -13.26 10.79 -5.92
CA GLU A 58 -14.69 10.45 -5.98
C GLU A 58 -15.39 10.89 -7.29
N PRO A 59 -15.16 12.10 -7.84
CA PRO A 59 -15.73 12.50 -9.13
C PRO A 59 -15.35 11.54 -10.28
N LEU A 60 -14.11 11.04 -10.30
CA LEU A 60 -13.65 10.12 -11.34
C LEU A 60 -14.28 8.73 -11.18
N ARG A 61 -14.45 8.25 -9.94
CA ARG A 61 -15.17 7.00 -9.65
C ARG A 61 -16.64 7.08 -10.06
N LYS A 62 -17.31 8.18 -9.71
CA LYS A 62 -18.71 8.44 -10.10
C LYS A 62 -18.87 8.55 -11.62
N GLY A 63 -17.89 9.16 -12.28
CA GLY A 63 -17.81 9.23 -13.74
C GLY A 63 -17.37 7.94 -14.43
N GLN A 64 -17.11 6.85 -13.69
CA GLN A 64 -16.60 5.57 -14.19
C GLN A 64 -15.29 5.68 -14.99
N VAL A 65 -14.51 6.73 -14.73
CA VAL A 65 -13.21 6.97 -15.36
C VAL A 65 -12.16 5.99 -14.80
N ILE A 66 -12.22 5.77 -13.49
CA ILE A 66 -11.38 4.80 -12.76
C ILE A 66 -12.27 3.82 -11.99
N GLY A 67 -11.89 2.56 -11.93
CA GLY A 67 -12.51 1.56 -11.05
C GLY A 67 -11.85 1.48 -9.67
N SER A 68 -10.53 1.69 -9.62
CA SER A 68 -9.70 1.59 -8.43
C SER A 68 -8.79 2.82 -8.26
N SER A 69 -8.30 3.09 -7.04
CA SER A 69 -7.31 4.14 -6.80
C SER A 69 -6.00 3.90 -7.56
N SER A 70 -5.64 2.63 -7.76
CA SER A 70 -4.43 2.25 -8.48
C SER A 70 -4.48 2.64 -9.95
N GLU A 71 -5.64 2.97 -10.52
CA GLU A 71 -5.72 3.52 -11.87
C GLU A 71 -5.43 5.03 -11.94
N ALA A 72 -5.22 5.70 -10.80
CA ALA A 72 -5.10 7.15 -10.75
C ALA A 72 -3.65 7.65 -10.69
N SER A 73 -3.45 8.83 -11.29
CA SER A 73 -2.31 9.72 -11.09
C SER A 73 -2.79 10.97 -10.37
N VAL A 74 -2.09 11.39 -9.32
CA VAL A 74 -2.51 12.51 -8.46
C VAL A 74 -1.38 13.54 -8.38
N ALA A 75 -1.64 14.72 -8.95
CA ALA A 75 -0.89 15.92 -8.63
C ALA A 75 -1.58 16.61 -7.45
N TYR A 76 -0.91 16.75 -6.31
CA TYR A 76 -1.54 17.14 -5.05
C TYR A 76 -1.02 18.49 -4.55
N LEU A 77 -1.95 19.41 -4.27
CA LEU A 77 -1.67 20.60 -3.46
C LEU A 77 -1.93 20.27 -1.99
N PRO A 78 -0.90 20.32 -1.12
CA PRO A 78 -1.06 20.15 0.32
C PRO A 78 -2.06 21.16 0.90
N VAL A 79 -2.98 20.66 1.73
CA VAL A 79 -3.94 21.47 2.47
C VAL A 79 -3.27 22.09 3.71
N LEU A 80 -2.30 21.38 4.27
CA LEU A 80 -1.53 21.78 5.44
C LEU A 80 -0.02 21.75 5.14
N GLU A 81 0.77 22.59 5.79
CA GLU A 81 2.24 22.57 5.59
C GLU A 81 2.84 21.25 6.11
N GLU A 82 2.25 20.67 7.17
CA GLU A 82 2.67 19.37 7.71
C GLU A 82 2.52 18.23 6.69
N GLU A 83 1.53 18.30 5.78
CA GLU A 83 1.38 17.32 4.71
C GLU A 83 2.53 17.40 3.72
N LYS A 84 2.95 18.61 3.37
CA LYS A 84 4.08 18.85 2.48
C LYS A 84 5.38 18.38 3.11
N GLU A 85 5.60 18.70 4.38
CA GLU A 85 6.76 18.22 5.15
C GLU A 85 6.79 16.69 5.22
N LEU A 86 5.65 16.06 5.48
CA LEU A 86 5.52 14.60 5.51
C LEU A 86 5.83 13.97 4.14
N VAL A 87 5.28 14.53 3.05
CA VAL A 87 5.57 14.05 1.69
C VAL A 87 7.04 14.18 1.35
N ASN A 88 7.68 15.29 1.71
CA ASN A 88 9.12 15.48 1.51
C ASN A 88 9.96 14.50 2.34
N LYS A 89 9.49 14.15 3.55
CA LYS A 89 10.14 13.17 4.43
C LYS A 89 10.03 11.74 3.90
N LEU A 90 8.85 11.32 3.44
CA LEU A 90 8.58 9.94 2.97
C LEU A 90 9.00 9.72 1.52
N GLY A 91 8.89 10.75 0.69
CA GLY A 91 9.02 10.67 -0.76
C GLY A 91 7.70 10.34 -1.45
N GLU A 92 7.52 10.88 -2.65
CA GLU A 92 6.29 10.77 -3.44
C GLU A 92 5.88 9.32 -3.72
N GLY A 93 6.85 8.43 -3.96
CA GLY A 93 6.58 7.00 -4.22
C GLY A 93 6.10 6.20 -3.00
N GLU A 94 6.44 6.61 -1.78
CA GLU A 94 5.88 6.01 -0.55
C GLU A 94 4.46 6.54 -0.31
N VAL A 95 4.22 7.83 -0.57
CA VAL A 95 2.88 8.42 -0.48
C VAL A 95 1.93 7.81 -1.51
N ALA A 96 2.39 7.60 -2.75
CA ALA A 96 1.64 6.87 -3.77
C ALA A 96 1.23 5.49 -3.26
N ARG A 97 2.15 4.73 -2.67
CA ARG A 97 1.87 3.40 -2.09
C ARG A 97 0.89 3.47 -0.93
N ALA A 98 1.08 4.39 0.01
CA ALA A 98 0.19 4.56 1.16
C ALA A 98 -1.25 4.94 0.73
N CYS A 99 -1.38 5.67 -0.38
CA CYS A 99 -2.66 6.07 -0.95
C CYS A 99 -3.20 5.11 -2.02
N ILE A 100 -2.45 4.05 -2.35
CA ILE A 100 -2.80 3.04 -3.36
C ILE A 100 -2.99 3.69 -4.75
N LEU A 101 -2.05 4.54 -5.14
CA LEU A 101 -2.03 5.25 -6.42
C LEU A 101 -0.91 4.70 -7.30
N SER A 102 -1.07 4.84 -8.62
CA SER A 102 0.03 4.55 -9.55
C SER A 102 1.08 5.65 -9.58
N SER A 103 0.65 6.90 -9.44
CA SER A 103 1.55 8.04 -9.39
C SER A 103 1.01 9.11 -8.45
N PHE A 104 1.93 9.79 -7.78
CA PHE A 104 1.68 10.90 -6.89
C PHE A 104 2.80 11.92 -7.08
N SER A 105 2.47 13.20 -7.10
CA SER A 105 3.44 14.29 -7.07
C SER A 105 2.91 15.51 -6.36
N LEU A 106 3.79 16.33 -5.78
CA LEU A 106 3.42 17.64 -5.27
C LEU A 106 3.21 18.64 -6.41
N ALA A 107 2.16 19.45 -6.30
CA ALA A 107 1.80 20.44 -7.30
C ALA A 107 1.20 21.71 -6.67
N SER A 108 1.04 22.74 -7.50
CA SER A 108 0.39 24.01 -7.10
C SER A 108 -1.14 23.94 -7.14
N GLU A 109 -1.72 22.89 -7.73
CA GLU A 109 -3.15 22.64 -7.81
C GLU A 109 -3.40 21.14 -7.70
N THR A 110 -4.43 20.76 -6.94
CA THR A 110 -4.84 19.35 -6.84
C THR A 110 -5.57 18.92 -8.11
N LYS A 111 -4.97 18.01 -8.86
CA LYS A 111 -5.54 17.37 -10.05
C LYS A 111 -5.46 15.86 -9.91
N VAL A 112 -6.57 15.20 -10.19
CA VAL A 112 -6.64 13.75 -10.30
C VAL A 112 -7.02 13.36 -11.72
N GLU A 113 -6.38 12.33 -12.23
CA GLU A 113 -6.66 11.79 -13.57
C GLU A 113 -6.41 10.29 -13.62
N LYS A 114 -6.94 9.63 -14.65
CA LYS A 114 -6.55 8.25 -14.94
C LYS A 114 -5.09 8.24 -15.40
N HIS A 115 -4.32 7.29 -14.90
CA HIS A 115 -2.95 7.09 -15.33
C HIS A 115 -2.92 6.65 -16.80
N ASN A 116 -2.12 7.33 -17.63
CA ASN A 116 -2.08 7.11 -19.08
C ASN A 116 -1.11 6.00 -19.53
N GLY A 117 -0.40 5.39 -18.58
CA GLY A 117 0.53 4.29 -18.82
C GLY A 117 -0.14 2.92 -18.97
N HIS A 118 0.68 1.88 -18.90
CA HIS A 118 0.30 0.49 -19.03
C HIS A 118 0.12 -0.16 -17.66
N ARG A 119 -0.92 -1.00 -17.52
CA ARG A 119 -1.15 -1.77 -16.30
C ARG A 119 -0.14 -2.90 -16.20
N CYS A 120 0.48 -3.06 -15.03
CA CYS A 120 1.25 -4.24 -14.68
C CYS A 120 0.32 -5.38 -14.27
N ASP A 121 0.43 -6.55 -14.91
CA ASP A 121 -0.47 -7.68 -14.66
C ASP A 121 -0.26 -8.35 -13.29
N ARG A 122 0.91 -8.16 -12.67
CA ARG A 122 1.23 -8.71 -11.34
C ARG A 122 0.82 -7.81 -10.16
N CYS A 123 1.10 -6.51 -10.23
CA CYS A 123 0.81 -5.60 -9.11
C CYS A 123 -0.38 -4.66 -9.35
N TRP A 124 -0.96 -4.68 -10.55
CA TRP A 124 -2.12 -3.89 -10.98
C TRP A 124 -1.96 -2.36 -10.90
N ASN A 125 -0.75 -1.86 -10.65
CA ASN A 125 -0.41 -0.46 -10.82
C ASN A 125 -0.03 -0.18 -12.28
N TYR A 126 -0.09 1.09 -12.65
CA TYR A 126 0.17 1.60 -13.99
C TYR A 126 1.53 2.29 -14.02
N PHE A 127 2.24 2.11 -15.12
CA PHE A 127 3.59 2.62 -15.33
C PHE A 127 3.72 3.15 -16.75
N GLU A 128 4.59 4.12 -16.99
CA GLU A 128 4.87 4.59 -18.36
C GLU A 128 5.41 3.45 -19.24
N GLU A 129 6.25 2.60 -18.65
CA GLU A 129 6.86 1.46 -19.32
C GLU A 129 6.62 0.17 -18.54
N VAL A 130 6.32 -0.89 -19.28
CA VAL A 130 6.21 -2.27 -18.80
C VAL A 130 6.98 -3.17 -19.77
N GLU A 131 7.61 -4.21 -19.24
CA GLU A 131 8.31 -5.25 -20.00
C GLU A 131 7.34 -6.40 -20.26
N GLU A 132 7.38 -6.99 -21.46
CA GLU A 132 6.68 -8.24 -21.74
C GLU A 132 7.57 -9.41 -21.33
N ASP A 133 7.03 -10.34 -20.53
CA ASP A 133 7.72 -11.59 -20.19
C ASP A 133 7.54 -12.67 -21.28
N SER A 134 8.14 -13.84 -21.07
CA SER A 134 8.06 -14.96 -22.02
C SER A 134 6.64 -15.53 -22.22
N GLU A 135 5.71 -15.23 -21.32
CA GLU A 135 4.32 -15.67 -21.37
C GLU A 135 3.37 -14.59 -21.91
N GLY A 136 3.89 -13.42 -22.29
CA GLY A 136 3.10 -12.29 -22.80
C GLY A 136 2.46 -11.42 -21.72
N ASN A 137 2.88 -11.55 -20.45
CA ASN A 137 2.41 -10.68 -19.38
C ASN A 137 3.17 -9.35 -19.41
N HIS A 138 2.46 -8.26 -19.09
CA HIS A 138 3.06 -6.93 -19.00
C HIS A 138 3.48 -6.64 -17.56
N LEU A 139 4.77 -6.61 -17.29
CA LEU A 139 5.33 -6.47 -15.95
C LEU A 139 6.11 -5.16 -15.81
N CYS A 140 5.84 -4.39 -14.75
CA CYS A 140 6.73 -3.29 -14.40
C CYS A 140 8.10 -3.82 -13.94
N HIS A 141 9.13 -2.97 -14.01
CA HIS A 141 10.51 -3.34 -13.64
C HIS A 141 10.62 -4.06 -12.28
N ARG A 142 9.88 -3.60 -11.24
CA ARG A 142 9.85 -4.26 -9.93
C ARG A 142 9.33 -5.69 -10.00
N CYS A 143 8.26 -5.91 -10.77
CA CYS A 143 7.64 -7.22 -10.90
C CYS A 143 8.47 -8.15 -11.79
N SER A 144 9.03 -7.63 -12.89
CA SER A 144 9.98 -8.35 -13.76
C SER A 144 11.17 -8.87 -12.94
N ASN A 145 11.80 -8.01 -12.13
CA ASN A 145 12.91 -8.43 -11.26
C ASN A 145 12.50 -9.46 -10.21
N ALA A 146 11.32 -9.34 -9.62
CA ALA A 146 10.83 -10.30 -8.64
C ALA A 146 10.59 -11.69 -9.26
N VAL A 147 10.05 -11.74 -10.48
CA VAL A 147 9.83 -13.00 -11.21
C VAL A 147 11.16 -13.63 -11.60
N LYS A 148 12.09 -12.85 -12.19
CA LYS A 148 13.43 -13.32 -12.53
C LYS A 148 14.16 -13.91 -11.32
N HIS A 149 14.09 -13.22 -10.18
CA HIS A 149 14.72 -13.71 -8.95
C HIS A 149 14.11 -15.03 -8.46
N PHE A 150 12.77 -15.18 -8.52
CA PHE A 150 12.09 -16.41 -8.14
C PHE A 150 12.52 -17.61 -9.02
N VAL A 151 12.57 -17.42 -10.34
CA VAL A 151 13.02 -18.45 -11.30
C VAL A 151 14.47 -18.84 -11.05
N MET A 152 15.35 -17.88 -10.74
CA MET A 152 16.74 -18.18 -10.37
C MET A 152 16.87 -19.05 -9.12
N GLU A 153 15.96 -18.89 -8.14
CA GLU A 153 15.95 -19.70 -6.92
C GLU A 153 15.25 -21.06 -7.10
N HIS A 154 14.40 -21.20 -8.13
CA HIS A 154 13.58 -22.40 -8.41
C HIS A 154 13.63 -22.77 -9.91
N PRO A 155 14.78 -23.23 -10.42
CA PRO A 155 14.97 -23.51 -11.85
C PRO A 155 14.06 -24.62 -12.39
N GLU A 156 13.41 -25.41 -11.53
CA GLU A 156 12.39 -26.39 -11.90
C GLU A 156 11.08 -25.78 -12.43
N HIS A 157 10.89 -24.47 -12.28
CA HIS A 157 9.70 -23.72 -12.71
C HIS A 157 9.95 -22.82 -13.93
N GLU A 158 11.09 -23.02 -14.61
CA GLU A 158 11.45 -22.35 -15.87
C GLU A 158 10.78 -23.00 -17.09
#